data_AF-A0A7X7N0A1-F1
#
_entry.id   AF-A0A7X7N0A1-F1
#
_cell.length_a   1.000
_cell.length_b   1.000
_cell.length_c   1.000
_cell.angle_alpha   90.00
_cell.angle_beta   90.00
_cell.angle_gamma   90.00
#
_symmetry.space_group_name_H-M   'P 1'
#
loop_
_entity.id
_entity.type
_entity.pdbx_description
1 polymer ?
#
loop_
_entity_poly.entity_id
_entity_poly.type
_entity_poly.pdbx_seq_one_letter_code
_entity_poly.pdbx_strand_id
1 'polypeptide(L)'
;LCTILFAGVLIPVLMKYVLGANEAIPGFVEIFKRILSGSIDQFSNCFHLWYIIELMKCYLMLPLLQMVCTKEAHGTKVRRLLLIIGFYAGVLIITKDLLFVQSLGLFSYMPITISMWYLLLGYEMRVFIESHGKSLKGVIGGLMLFVIGTVGVFYYTYVKDYQINGLITQTYYHYGFIFVVASVIGLFYAVSQIPFKDTHKWITTIGGTTFGVYLLHPVVYSVIWHLGIEKLIPVIGLKLFLLLFVLLTFVGSVVGILILKWILKFIVDRKNRLKHQNQPHQ
;
A
#
# COMPACT_ATOMS: atom_id res chain seq x y z
N LEU A 1 14.84 -1.49 14.89
CA LEU A 1 15.85 -0.41 14.70
C LEU A 1 15.63 0.39 13.40
N CYS A 2 15.62 -0.25 12.21
CA CYS A 2 15.39 0.47 10.94
C CYS A 2 14.07 1.25 10.89
N THR A 3 12.98 0.70 11.40
CA THR A 3 11.65 1.36 11.44
C THR A 3 11.62 2.60 12.35
N ILE A 4 12.39 2.58 13.45
CA ILE A 4 12.51 3.69 14.40
C ILE A 4 13.38 4.80 13.81
N LEU A 5 14.47 4.45 13.12
CA LEU A 5 15.29 5.40 12.37
C LEU A 5 14.52 6.03 11.19
N PHE A 6 13.67 5.26 10.50
CA PHE A 6 12.86 5.76 9.39
C PHE A 6 11.78 6.76 9.85
N ALA A 7 11.04 6.44 10.91
CA ALA A 7 10.02 7.36 11.44
C ALA A 7 10.60 8.54 12.24
N GLY A 8 11.71 8.33 12.95
CA GLY A 8 12.33 9.37 13.76
C GLY A 8 13.17 10.37 12.98
N VAL A 9 13.69 9.99 11.80
CA VAL A 9 14.62 10.83 11.02
C VAL A 9 14.10 11.12 9.62
N LEU A 10 13.62 10.12 8.89
CA LEU A 10 13.27 10.31 7.48
C LEU A 10 11.94 11.04 7.30
N ILE A 11 10.92 10.74 8.12
CA ILE A 11 9.62 11.44 8.05
C ILE A 11 9.79 12.95 8.33
N PRO A 12 10.47 13.39 9.40
CA PRO A 12 10.75 14.81 9.62
C PRO A 12 11.55 15.47 8.49
N VAL A 13 12.52 14.76 7.90
CA VAL A 13 13.32 15.27 6.77
C VAL A 13 12.47 15.39 5.49
N LEU A 14 11.64 14.41 5.19
CA LEU A 14 10.71 14.47 4.06
C LEU A 14 9.68 15.60 4.24
N MET A 15 9.12 15.75 5.44
CA MET A 15 8.18 16.83 5.77
C MET A 15 8.81 18.22 5.60
N LYS A 16 10.03 18.40 6.09
CA LYS A 16 10.73 19.69 6.05
C LYS A 16 11.24 20.04 4.65
N TYR A 17 11.85 19.09 3.94
CA TYR A 17 12.61 19.38 2.72
C TYR A 17 11.87 19.04 1.42
N VAL A 18 10.94 18.09 1.43
CA VAL A 18 10.19 17.69 0.22
C VAL A 18 8.84 18.39 0.15
N LEU A 19 8.22 18.64 1.30
CA LEU A 19 6.83 19.11 1.37
C LEU A 19 6.69 20.57 1.79
N GLY A 20 7.81 21.26 2.04
CA GLY A 20 7.81 22.69 2.38
C GLY A 20 7.00 23.01 3.63
N ALA A 21 6.84 22.06 4.56
CA ALA A 21 6.07 22.27 5.78
C ALA A 21 6.81 23.29 6.68
N ASN A 22 6.31 24.52 6.70
CA ASN A 22 6.76 25.59 7.59
C ASN A 22 6.18 25.47 9.01
N GLU A 23 5.28 24.52 9.25
CA GLU A 23 4.71 24.28 10.57
C GLU A 23 5.66 23.48 11.48
N ALA A 24 5.57 23.72 12.78
CA ALA A 24 6.35 23.02 13.79
C ALA A 24 6.09 21.50 13.68
N ILE A 25 7.12 20.76 13.27
CA ILE A 25 7.05 19.30 13.15
C ILE A 25 6.67 18.74 14.53
N PRO A 26 5.52 18.05 14.67
CA PRO A 26 5.14 17.49 15.95
C PRO A 26 6.23 16.55 16.46
N GLY A 27 6.48 16.59 17.77
CA GLY A 27 7.51 15.76 18.39
C GLY A 27 7.31 14.27 18.10
N PHE A 28 8.39 13.49 18.12
CA PHE A 28 8.39 12.06 17.81
C PHE A 28 7.29 11.26 18.53
N VAL A 29 7.00 11.59 19.79
CA VAL A 29 5.95 10.94 20.60
C VAL A 29 4.55 11.14 20.01
N GLU A 30 4.27 12.33 19.49
CA GLU A 30 2.97 12.68 18.90
C GLU A 30 2.81 12.02 17.52
N ILE A 31 3.88 12.00 16.71
CA ILE A 31 3.94 11.23 15.46
C ILE A 31 3.66 9.75 15.75
N PHE A 32 4.31 9.18 16.77
CA PHE A 32 4.15 7.78 17.13
C PHE A 32 2.74 7.45 17.62
N LYS A 33 2.15 8.29 18.47
CA LYS A 33 0.75 8.15 18.91
C LYS A 33 -0.22 8.16 17.72
N ARG A 34 -0.03 9.09 16.78
CA ARG A 34 -0.88 9.22 15.58
C ARG A 34 -0.72 8.05 14.60
N ILE A 35 0.49 7.53 14.44
CA ILE A 35 0.77 6.31 13.67
C ILE A 35 0.00 5.13 14.28
N LEU A 36 0.03 4.98 15.61
CA LEU A 36 -0.68 3.90 16.29
C LEU A 36 -2.21 4.09 16.30
N SER A 37 -2.71 5.32 16.42
CA SER A 37 -4.15 5.62 16.45
C SER A 37 -4.81 5.63 15.07
N GLY A 38 -4.01 5.60 13.99
CA GLY A 38 -4.52 5.68 12.62
C GLY A 38 -5.00 7.07 12.20
N SER A 39 -4.79 8.11 13.03
CA SER A 39 -5.23 9.48 12.77
C SER A 39 -4.26 10.28 11.88
N ILE A 40 -3.73 9.64 10.85
CA ILE A 40 -2.66 10.20 10.00
C ILE A 40 -3.22 11.24 9.03
N ASP A 41 -4.51 11.18 8.73
CA ASP A 41 -5.25 12.10 7.86
C ASP A 41 -5.16 13.56 8.31
N GLN A 42 -4.76 13.80 9.56
CA GLN A 42 -4.50 15.12 10.13
C GLN A 42 -3.17 15.73 9.67
N PHE A 43 -2.28 14.97 9.02
CA PHE A 43 -1.12 15.50 8.32
C PHE A 43 -1.52 15.81 6.87
N SER A 44 -2.11 16.98 6.63
CA SER A 44 -2.58 17.42 5.30
C SER A 44 -1.51 17.27 4.20
N ASN A 45 -0.24 17.50 4.56
CA ASN A 45 0.90 17.39 3.66
C ASN A 45 1.55 16.00 3.63
N CYS A 46 1.07 14.98 4.37
CA CYS A 46 1.68 13.65 4.43
C CYS A 46 0.72 12.52 4.05
N PHE A 47 -0.44 12.83 3.47
CA PHE A 47 -1.38 11.81 3.01
C PHE A 47 -0.67 10.78 2.12
N HIS A 48 0.22 11.22 1.23
CA HIS A 48 1.06 10.37 0.37
C HIS A 48 2.21 9.62 1.10
N LEU A 49 2.22 9.58 2.43
CA LEU A 49 3.04 8.66 3.24
C LEU A 49 2.20 7.54 3.87
N TRP A 50 0.88 7.50 3.62
CA TRP A 50 -0.04 6.51 4.21
C TRP A 50 0.47 5.07 4.03
N TYR A 51 1.02 4.73 2.86
CA TYR A 51 1.54 3.40 2.57
C TYR A 51 2.75 3.05 3.43
N ILE A 52 3.67 4.00 3.67
CA ILE A 52 4.83 3.77 4.54
C ILE A 52 4.35 3.52 5.96
N ILE A 53 3.34 4.26 6.41
CA ILE A 53 2.83 4.11 7.77
C ILE A 53 2.07 2.80 7.92
N GLU A 54 1.27 2.39 6.94
CA GLU A 54 0.65 1.07 6.92
C GLU A 54 1.71 -0.05 6.91
N LEU A 55 2.77 0.11 6.12
CA LEU A 55 3.89 -0.83 6.10
C LEU A 55 4.61 -0.89 7.46
N MET A 56 4.80 0.25 8.13
CA MET A 56 5.35 0.30 9.48
C MET A 56 4.46 -0.42 10.49
N LYS A 57 3.13 -0.23 10.45
CA LYS A 57 2.18 -0.96 11.28
C LYS A 57 2.34 -2.47 11.06
N CYS A 58 2.42 -2.91 9.81
CA CYS A 58 2.68 -4.30 9.47
C CYS A 58 4.00 -4.83 10.06
N TYR A 59 5.08 -4.06 9.99
CA TYR A 59 6.37 -4.43 10.58
C TYR A 59 6.34 -4.51 12.11
N LEU A 60 5.67 -3.57 12.78
CA LEU A 60 5.51 -3.57 14.24
C LEU A 60 4.69 -4.77 14.72
N MET A 61 3.76 -5.25 13.90
CA MET A 61 2.93 -6.41 14.21
C MET A 61 3.53 -7.75 13.80
N LEU A 62 4.69 -7.77 13.14
CA LEU A 62 5.34 -9.03 12.75
C LEU A 62 5.50 -10.04 13.90
N PRO A 63 5.90 -9.65 15.14
CA PRO A 63 5.99 -10.60 16.23
C PRO A 63 4.65 -11.26 16.56
N LEU A 64 3.55 -10.48 16.60
CA LEU A 64 2.22 -11.03 16.83
C LEU A 64 1.80 -11.94 15.67
N LEU A 65 2.05 -11.51 14.43
CA LEU A 65 1.76 -12.32 13.25
C LEU A 65 2.55 -13.63 13.28
N GLN A 66 3.81 -13.64 13.71
CA GLN A 66 4.60 -14.87 13.86
C GLN A 66 4.01 -15.84 14.90
N MET A 67 3.41 -15.33 15.97
CA MET A 67 2.76 -16.17 16.98
C MET A 67 1.46 -16.81 16.46
N VAL A 68 0.71 -16.11 15.61
CA VAL A 68 -0.62 -16.54 15.15
C VAL A 68 -0.58 -17.26 13.80
N CYS A 69 0.37 -16.93 12.94
CA CYS A 69 0.61 -17.56 11.65
C CYS A 69 1.48 -18.81 11.79
N THR A 70 1.06 -19.73 12.65
CA THR A 70 1.66 -21.07 12.80
C THR A 70 0.75 -22.14 12.22
N LYS A 71 1.32 -23.31 11.92
CA LYS A 71 0.55 -24.50 11.50
C LYS A 71 -0.03 -25.28 12.68
N GLU A 72 0.26 -24.87 13.90
CA GLU A 72 -0.25 -25.51 15.11
C GLU A 72 -1.76 -25.32 15.25
N ALA A 73 -2.43 -26.29 15.89
CA ALA A 73 -3.87 -26.27 16.06
C ALA A 73 -4.36 -25.05 16.86
N HIS A 74 -3.65 -24.68 17.92
CA HIS A 74 -3.99 -23.50 18.73
C HIS A 74 -3.83 -22.20 17.93
N GLY A 75 -2.68 -22.01 17.27
CA GLY A 75 -2.44 -20.84 16.41
C GLY A 75 -3.46 -20.70 15.28
N THR A 76 -3.87 -21.81 14.66
CA THR A 76 -4.92 -21.83 13.64
C THR A 76 -6.29 -21.38 14.16
N LYS A 77 -6.69 -21.84 15.36
CA LYS A 77 -7.94 -21.39 15.99
C LYS A 77 -7.92 -19.88 16.27
N VAL A 78 -6.84 -19.38 16.87
CA VAL A 78 -6.67 -17.94 17.15
C VAL A 78 -6.73 -17.13 15.87
N ARG A 79 -5.98 -17.54 14.83
CA ARG A 79 -5.96 -16.86 13.53
C ARG A 79 -7.35 -16.74 12.91
N ARG A 80 -8.12 -17.83 12.89
CA ARG A 80 -9.48 -17.84 12.34
C ARG A 80 -10.44 -16.97 13.15
N LEU A 81 -10.30 -16.96 14.48
CA LEU A 81 -11.06 -16.05 15.33
C LEU A 81 -10.75 -14.58 15.01
N LEU A 82 -9.47 -14.23 14.87
CA LEU A 82 -9.03 -12.89 14.48
C LEU A 82 -9.55 -12.50 13.09
N LEU A 83 -9.59 -13.44 12.14
CA LEU A 83 -10.18 -13.22 10.82
C LEU A 83 -11.68 -12.94 10.89
N ILE A 84 -12.43 -13.67 11.71
CA ILE A 84 -13.86 -13.45 11.91
C ILE A 84 -14.11 -12.07 12.54
N ILE A 85 -13.38 -11.75 13.62
CA ILE A 85 -13.50 -10.46 14.31
C ILE A 85 -13.15 -9.31 13.36
N GLY A 86 -12.03 -9.42 12.64
CA GLY A 86 -11.59 -8.40 11.69
C GLY A 86 -12.51 -8.29 10.47
N PHE A 87 -13.14 -9.37 10.02
CA PHE A 87 -14.15 -9.30 8.95
C PHE A 87 -15.41 -8.60 9.45
N TYR A 88 -15.92 -9.00 10.61
CA TYR A 88 -17.12 -8.39 11.18
C TYR A 88 -16.95 -6.88 11.33
N ALA A 89 -15.87 -6.42 11.94
CA ALA A 89 -15.76 -5.01 12.30
C ALA A 89 -14.92 -4.18 11.32
N GLY A 90 -13.97 -4.78 10.61
CA GLY A 90 -13.22 -4.13 9.54
C GLY A 90 -13.94 -4.14 8.18
N VAL A 91 -14.93 -5.02 7.98
CA VAL A 91 -15.66 -5.11 6.71
C VAL A 91 -17.15 -4.85 6.89
N LEU A 92 -17.85 -5.60 7.74
CA LEU A 92 -19.32 -5.48 7.84
C LEU A 92 -19.75 -4.18 8.51
N ILE A 93 -19.13 -3.77 9.61
CA ILE A 93 -19.44 -2.49 10.26
C ILE A 93 -19.14 -1.33 9.31
N ILE A 94 -17.96 -1.29 8.70
CA ILE A 94 -17.60 -0.24 7.74
C ILE A 94 -18.61 -0.20 6.58
N THR A 95 -18.91 -1.36 6.00
CA THR A 95 -19.87 -1.43 4.89
C THR A 95 -21.25 -0.93 5.33
N LYS A 96 -21.70 -1.31 6.52
CA LYS A 96 -22.95 -0.80 7.09
C LYS A 96 -22.91 0.73 7.24
N ASP A 97 -21.86 1.27 7.83
CA ASP A 97 -21.72 2.70 8.08
C ASP A 97 -21.73 3.49 6.76
N LEU A 98 -21.06 2.98 5.72
CA LEU A 98 -21.03 3.58 4.38
C LEU A 98 -22.37 3.46 3.62
N LEU A 99 -23.16 2.41 3.87
CA LEU A 99 -24.44 2.19 3.18
C LEU A 99 -25.63 2.88 3.86
N PHE A 100 -25.60 3.00 5.19
CA PHE A 100 -26.76 3.42 5.98
C PHE A 100 -26.55 4.72 6.75
N VAL A 101 -25.38 5.38 6.63
CA VAL A 101 -25.07 6.69 7.25
C VAL A 101 -25.39 6.70 8.75
N GLN A 102 -25.22 5.55 9.41
CA GLN A 102 -25.39 5.39 10.85
C GLN A 102 -24.07 4.88 11.42
N SER A 103 -23.22 5.81 11.87
CA SER A 103 -21.96 5.45 12.52
C SER A 103 -22.26 4.86 13.89
N LEU A 104 -21.92 3.59 14.11
CA LEU A 104 -21.97 2.97 15.43
C LEU A 104 -20.77 3.36 16.31
N GLY A 105 -19.79 4.13 15.80
CA GLY A 105 -18.59 4.54 16.55
C GLY A 105 -17.68 3.39 17.01
N LEU A 106 -17.97 2.14 16.60
CA LEU A 106 -17.27 0.92 17.02
C LEU A 106 -15.88 0.77 16.38
N PHE A 107 -15.56 1.56 15.35
CA PHE A 107 -14.33 1.43 14.58
C PHE A 107 -13.07 1.84 15.38
N SER A 108 -13.21 2.72 16.37
CA SER A 108 -12.08 3.37 17.05
C SER A 108 -11.28 2.48 18.02
N TYR A 109 -11.74 1.26 18.33
CA TYR A 109 -11.15 0.42 19.39
C TYR A 109 -10.81 -1.01 18.96
N MET A 110 -10.66 -1.25 17.67
CA MET A 110 -10.29 -2.57 17.16
C MET A 110 -8.81 -2.90 17.42
N PRO A 111 -8.48 -4.08 17.97
CA PRO A 111 -7.08 -4.50 18.15
C PRO A 111 -6.39 -4.86 16.83
N ILE A 112 -7.16 -5.02 15.74
CA ILE A 112 -6.67 -5.41 14.41
C ILE A 112 -7.16 -4.38 13.39
N THR A 113 -6.20 -3.72 12.76
CA THR A 113 -6.48 -2.82 11.63
C THR A 113 -6.87 -3.61 10.38
N ILE A 114 -7.58 -2.98 9.43
CA ILE A 114 -7.95 -3.63 8.16
C ILE A 114 -6.72 -4.16 7.39
N SER A 115 -5.60 -3.45 7.44
CA SER A 115 -4.33 -3.87 6.82
C SER A 115 -3.78 -5.15 7.45
N MET A 116 -3.84 -5.28 8.78
CA MET A 116 -3.45 -6.50 9.49
C MET A 116 -4.39 -7.66 9.16
N TRP A 117 -5.69 -7.38 9.02
CA TRP A 117 -6.66 -8.38 8.60
C TRP A 117 -6.35 -8.93 7.19
N TYR A 118 -6.00 -8.05 6.23
CA TYR A 118 -5.55 -8.49 4.90
C TYR A 118 -4.30 -9.38 4.96
N LEU A 119 -3.33 -9.09 5.84
CA LEU A 119 -2.15 -9.95 6.02
C LEU A 119 -2.51 -11.35 6.55
N LEU A 120 -3.37 -11.41 7.58
CA LEU A 120 -3.84 -12.68 8.14
C LEU A 120 -4.62 -13.48 7.08
N LEU A 121 -5.44 -12.80 6.28
CA LEU A 121 -6.23 -13.43 5.24
C LEU A 121 -5.34 -13.97 4.12
N GLY A 122 -4.35 -13.19 3.68
CA GLY A 122 -3.37 -13.63 2.69
C GLY A 122 -2.60 -14.86 3.15
N TYR A 123 -2.25 -14.95 4.44
CA TYR A 123 -1.64 -16.14 5.03
C TYR A 123 -2.58 -17.36 4.99
N GLU A 124 -3.84 -17.22 5.44
CA GLU A 124 -4.81 -18.34 5.42
C GLU A 124 -5.09 -18.80 3.99
N MET A 125 -5.21 -17.88 3.03
CA MET A 125 -5.35 -18.20 1.62
C MET A 125 -4.13 -18.96 1.08
N ARG A 126 -2.91 -18.56 1.45
CA ARG A 126 -1.70 -19.31 1.09
C ARG A 126 -1.73 -20.73 1.63
N VAL A 127 -2.08 -20.93 2.91
CA VAL A 127 -2.19 -22.27 3.51
C VAL A 127 -3.25 -23.11 2.80
N PHE A 128 -4.38 -22.50 2.43
CA PHE A 128 -5.43 -23.16 1.67
C PHE A 128 -4.95 -23.59 0.27
N ILE A 129 -4.25 -22.72 -0.45
CA ILE A 129 -3.70 -23.02 -1.78
C ILE A 129 -2.62 -24.11 -1.72
N GLU A 130 -1.74 -24.05 -0.73
CA GLU A 130 -0.70 -25.08 -0.53
C GLU A 130 -1.32 -26.46 -0.25
N SER A 131 -2.46 -26.53 0.44
CA SER A 131 -3.14 -27.80 0.77
C SER A 131 -4.03 -28.35 -0.34
N HIS A 132 -4.66 -27.50 -1.14
CA HIS A 132 -5.61 -27.91 -2.19
C HIS A 132 -5.02 -27.86 -3.61
N GLY A 133 -3.81 -27.32 -3.76
CA GLY A 133 -3.16 -27.11 -5.03
C GLY A 133 -3.68 -25.89 -5.79
N LYS A 134 -2.97 -25.57 -6.87
CA LYS A 134 -3.32 -24.49 -7.80
C LYS A 134 -4.26 -25.02 -8.89
N SER A 135 -5.27 -24.24 -9.28
CA SER A 135 -6.24 -24.65 -10.30
C SER A 135 -6.74 -23.49 -11.16
N LEU A 136 -7.05 -23.78 -12.43
CA LEU A 136 -7.68 -22.82 -13.35
C LEU A 136 -9.05 -22.36 -12.81
N LYS A 137 -9.81 -23.26 -12.17
CA LYS A 137 -11.08 -22.91 -11.50
C LYS A 137 -10.85 -21.86 -10.41
N GLY A 138 -9.75 -21.95 -9.66
CA GLY A 138 -9.35 -20.94 -8.69
C GLY A 138 -9.04 -19.58 -9.33
N VAL A 139 -8.33 -19.58 -10.47
CA VAL A 139 -8.06 -18.35 -11.25
C VAL A 139 -9.37 -17.70 -11.68
N ILE A 140 -10.26 -18.45 -12.34
CA ILE A 140 -11.53 -17.94 -12.85
C ILE A 140 -12.41 -17.45 -11.68
N GLY A 141 -12.51 -18.22 -10.59
CA GLY A 141 -13.25 -17.82 -9.40
C GLY A 141 -12.74 -16.51 -8.78
N GLY A 142 -11.42 -16.36 -8.67
CA GLY A 142 -10.80 -15.11 -8.19
C GLY A 142 -11.07 -13.93 -9.12
N LEU A 143 -10.95 -14.11 -10.44
CA LEU A 143 -11.23 -13.05 -11.42
C LEU A 143 -12.72 -12.66 -11.42
N MET A 144 -13.64 -13.61 -11.28
CA MET A 144 -15.07 -13.31 -11.14
C MET A 144 -15.34 -12.49 -9.89
N LEU A 145 -14.75 -12.87 -8.75
CA LEU A 145 -14.87 -12.10 -7.51
C LEU A 145 -14.27 -10.70 -7.65
N PHE A 146 -13.14 -10.57 -8.35
CA PHE A 146 -12.52 -9.28 -8.68
C PHE A 146 -13.45 -8.39 -9.49
N VAL A 147 -14.06 -8.93 -10.55
CA VAL A 147 -15.01 -8.19 -11.40
C VAL A 147 -16.24 -7.79 -10.62
N ILE A 148 -16.84 -8.69 -9.84
CA ILE A 148 -18.00 -8.39 -8.99
C ILE A 148 -17.68 -7.27 -8.01
N GLY A 149 -16.54 -7.34 -7.32
CA GLY A 149 -16.08 -6.30 -6.41
C GLY A 149 -15.91 -4.96 -7.12
N THR A 150 -15.22 -4.95 -8.26
CA THR A 150 -14.94 -3.73 -9.04
C THR A 150 -16.21 -3.09 -9.59
N VAL A 151 -17.13 -3.88 -10.15
CA VAL A 151 -18.44 -3.41 -10.62
C VAL A 151 -19.28 -2.89 -9.45
N GLY A 152 -19.23 -3.54 -8.29
CA GLY A 152 -19.89 -3.06 -7.08
C GLY A 152 -19.38 -1.69 -6.63
N VAL A 153 -18.05 -1.52 -6.51
CA VAL A 153 -17.44 -0.21 -6.18
C VAL A 153 -17.84 0.84 -7.21
N PHE A 154 -17.78 0.52 -8.50
CA PHE A 154 -18.20 1.42 -9.57
C PHE A 154 -19.66 1.83 -9.44
N TYR A 155 -20.56 0.88 -9.22
CA TYR A 155 -21.99 1.16 -9.04
C TYR A 155 -22.24 2.10 -7.85
N TYR A 156 -21.67 1.80 -6.67
CA TYR A 156 -21.89 2.65 -5.50
C TYR A 156 -21.27 4.05 -5.67
N THR A 157 -20.10 4.14 -6.29
CA THR A 157 -19.42 5.42 -6.52
C THR A 157 -20.11 6.28 -7.58
N TYR A 158 -20.53 5.71 -8.70
CA TYR A 158 -21.06 6.51 -9.82
C TYR A 158 -22.57 6.66 -9.80
N VAL A 159 -23.30 5.71 -9.21
CA VAL A 159 -24.76 5.74 -9.15
C VAL A 159 -25.22 6.25 -7.80
N LYS A 160 -24.81 5.60 -6.70
CA LYS A 160 -25.34 5.95 -5.36
C LYS A 160 -24.77 7.24 -4.83
N ASP A 161 -23.46 7.43 -4.91
CA ASP A 161 -22.82 8.64 -4.40
C ASP A 161 -23.28 9.88 -5.15
N TYR A 162 -23.34 9.79 -6.49
CA TYR A 162 -23.87 10.87 -7.32
C TYR A 162 -25.34 11.19 -7.01
N GLN A 163 -26.17 10.17 -6.74
CA GLN A 163 -27.57 10.37 -6.34
C GLN A 163 -27.70 11.05 -4.96
N ILE A 164 -26.82 10.76 -4.02
CA ILE A 164 -26.89 11.27 -2.64
C ILE A 164 -26.26 12.67 -2.53
N ASN A 165 -25.07 12.85 -3.11
CA ASN A 165 -24.22 14.01 -2.90
C ASN A 165 -24.19 14.97 -4.10
N GLY A 166 -24.78 14.60 -5.25
CA GLY A 166 -24.72 15.38 -6.49
C GLY A 166 -23.31 15.44 -7.11
N LEU A 167 -22.34 14.77 -6.50
CA LEU A 167 -20.92 14.77 -6.83
C LEU A 167 -20.35 13.37 -6.61
N ILE A 168 -19.33 13.02 -7.38
CA ILE A 168 -18.61 11.76 -7.18
C ILE A 168 -17.50 12.01 -6.16
N THR A 169 -17.62 11.38 -5.01
CA THR A 169 -16.64 11.37 -3.91
C THR A 169 -15.91 10.03 -3.85
N GLN A 170 -14.86 9.95 -3.04
CA GLN A 170 -14.09 8.73 -2.87
C GLN A 170 -14.58 7.81 -1.74
N THR A 171 -15.77 8.08 -1.20
CA THR A 171 -16.31 7.42 0.00
C THR A 171 -16.33 5.89 -0.10
N TYR A 172 -16.75 5.34 -1.25
CA TYR A 172 -16.84 3.90 -1.46
C TYR A 172 -15.52 3.21 -1.87
N TYR A 173 -14.40 3.95 -1.97
CA TYR A 173 -13.07 3.36 -2.14
C TYR A 173 -12.42 2.95 -0.81
N HIS A 174 -13.13 3.09 0.32
CA HIS A 174 -12.62 2.69 1.62
C HIS A 174 -12.18 1.21 1.63
N TYR A 175 -10.99 0.92 2.17
CA TYR A 175 -10.37 -0.42 2.11
C TYR A 175 -11.15 -1.54 2.81
N GLY A 176 -12.05 -1.19 3.73
CA GLY A 176 -12.97 -2.13 4.39
C GLY A 176 -14.35 -2.23 3.74
N PHE A 177 -14.64 -1.49 2.66
CA PHE A 177 -15.91 -1.66 1.96
C PHE A 177 -15.97 -3.03 1.29
N ILE A 178 -17.07 -3.77 1.46
CA ILE A 178 -17.17 -5.19 1.06
C ILE A 178 -16.82 -5.43 -0.41
N PHE A 179 -17.15 -4.50 -1.30
CA PHE A 179 -16.83 -4.62 -2.73
C PHE A 179 -15.36 -4.33 -3.03
N VAL A 180 -14.71 -3.43 -2.28
CA VAL A 180 -13.24 -3.25 -2.34
C VAL A 180 -12.55 -4.52 -1.84
N VAL A 181 -13.01 -5.06 -0.71
CA VAL A 181 -12.51 -6.30 -0.11
C VAL A 181 -12.64 -7.48 -1.08
N ALA A 182 -13.81 -7.65 -1.69
CA ALA A 182 -14.04 -8.66 -2.73
C ALA A 182 -13.09 -8.49 -3.92
N SER A 183 -12.89 -7.24 -4.39
CA SER A 183 -11.98 -6.95 -5.48
C SER A 183 -10.54 -7.38 -5.15
N VAL A 184 -10.01 -6.93 -4.01
CA VAL A 184 -8.64 -7.21 -3.57
C VAL A 184 -8.42 -8.71 -3.33
N ILE A 185 -9.34 -9.39 -2.63
CA ILE A 185 -9.26 -10.83 -2.37
C ILE A 185 -9.34 -11.62 -3.68
N GLY A 186 -10.26 -11.25 -4.56
CA GLY A 186 -10.45 -11.92 -5.85
C GLY A 186 -9.19 -11.87 -6.70
N LEU A 187 -8.60 -10.68 -6.84
CA LEU A 187 -7.36 -10.52 -7.60
C LEU A 187 -6.18 -11.26 -6.96
N PHE A 188 -6.01 -11.14 -5.65
CA PHE A 188 -4.95 -11.84 -4.92
C PHE A 188 -5.08 -13.35 -5.05
N TYR A 189 -6.29 -13.90 -4.91
CA TYR A 189 -6.57 -15.32 -5.09
C TYR A 189 -6.24 -15.77 -6.52
N ALA A 190 -6.74 -15.04 -7.52
CA ALA A 190 -6.51 -15.36 -8.92
C ALA A 190 -5.02 -15.42 -9.25
N VAL A 191 -4.25 -14.41 -8.85
CA VAL A 191 -2.81 -14.34 -9.10
C VAL A 191 -2.07 -15.46 -8.36
N SER A 192 -2.45 -15.76 -7.12
CA SER A 192 -1.83 -16.82 -6.31
C SER A 192 -2.05 -18.22 -6.89
N GLN A 193 -3.13 -18.41 -7.65
CA GLN A 193 -3.45 -19.65 -8.35
C GLN A 193 -2.64 -19.86 -9.64
N ILE A 194 -1.95 -18.84 -10.14
CA ILE A 194 -1.11 -18.96 -11.34
C ILE A 194 0.21 -19.65 -10.98
N PRO A 195 0.60 -20.74 -11.66
CA PRO A 195 1.89 -21.40 -11.47
C PRO A 195 2.98 -20.65 -12.25
N PHE A 196 3.43 -19.51 -11.72
CA PHE A 196 4.63 -18.84 -12.24
C PHE A 196 5.85 -19.76 -12.02
N LYS A 197 6.36 -20.38 -13.09
CA LYS A 197 7.59 -21.19 -13.04
C LYS A 197 8.83 -20.31 -12.86
N ASP A 198 8.93 -19.25 -13.66
CA ASP A 198 9.99 -18.25 -13.59
C ASP A 198 9.39 -16.86 -13.75
N THR A 199 9.56 -16.01 -12.74
CA THR A 199 9.18 -14.60 -12.88
C THR A 199 10.26 -13.91 -13.70
N HIS A 200 9.87 -13.32 -14.82
CA HIS A 200 10.81 -12.64 -15.72
C HIS A 200 11.63 -11.58 -14.96
N LYS A 201 12.95 -11.51 -15.21
CA LYS A 201 13.88 -10.61 -14.49
C LYS A 201 13.39 -9.17 -14.42
N TRP A 202 12.77 -8.65 -15.49
CA TRP A 202 12.18 -7.30 -15.51
C TRP A 202 11.04 -7.13 -14.49
N ILE A 203 10.15 -8.11 -14.38
CA ILE A 203 9.05 -8.07 -13.40
C ILE A 203 9.61 -8.05 -11.98
N THR A 204 10.60 -8.91 -11.69
CA THR A 204 11.28 -8.93 -10.39
C THR A 204 12.05 -7.62 -10.12
N THR A 205 12.67 -7.05 -11.15
CA THR A 205 13.42 -5.78 -11.03
C THR A 205 12.48 -4.62 -10.75
N ILE A 206 11.40 -4.48 -11.52
CA ILE A 206 10.38 -3.44 -11.34
C ILE A 206 9.70 -3.63 -9.97
N GLY A 207 9.32 -4.87 -9.63
CA GLY A 207 8.78 -5.23 -8.32
C GLY A 207 9.69 -4.82 -7.17
N GLY A 208 11.00 -5.06 -7.29
CA GLY A 208 12.02 -4.62 -6.34
C GLY A 208 12.33 -3.12 -6.35
N THR A 209 11.64 -2.32 -7.18
CA THR A 209 11.74 -0.84 -7.18
C THR A 209 10.48 -0.15 -6.67
N THR A 210 9.38 -0.87 -6.45
CA THR A 210 8.07 -0.31 -6.05
C THR A 210 8.14 0.64 -4.85
N PHE A 211 8.85 0.26 -3.79
CA PHE A 211 9.05 1.13 -2.62
C PHE A 211 9.84 2.41 -2.97
N GLY A 212 10.87 2.28 -3.79
CA GLY A 212 11.64 3.44 -4.27
C GLY A 212 10.77 4.36 -5.14
N VAL A 213 9.97 3.78 -6.04
CA VAL A 213 9.03 4.52 -6.88
C VAL A 213 8.05 5.30 -6.00
N TYR A 214 7.53 4.67 -4.95
CA TYR A 214 6.67 5.34 -3.97
C TYR A 214 7.37 6.53 -3.30
N LEU A 215 8.65 6.43 -2.95
CA LEU A 215 9.38 7.55 -2.36
C LEU A 215 9.73 8.65 -3.36
N LEU A 216 10.00 8.30 -4.61
CA LEU A 216 10.51 9.23 -5.62
C LEU A 216 9.40 9.94 -6.41
N HIS A 217 8.22 9.32 -6.54
CA HIS A 217 7.15 9.88 -7.36
C HIS A 217 6.68 11.29 -6.98
N PRO A 218 6.69 11.75 -5.70
CA PRO A 218 6.33 13.13 -5.39
C PRO A 218 7.34 14.14 -5.96
N VAL A 219 8.63 13.75 -6.00
CA VAL A 219 9.69 14.57 -6.59
C VAL A 219 9.52 14.64 -8.10
N VAL A 220 9.28 13.50 -8.76
CA VAL A 220 9.05 13.45 -10.22
C VAL A 220 7.81 14.24 -10.59
N TYR A 221 6.72 14.06 -9.84
CA TYR A 221 5.49 14.84 -9.95
C TYR A 221 5.79 16.35 -9.90
N SER A 222 6.53 16.79 -8.89
CA SER A 222 6.89 18.21 -8.72
C SER A 222 7.71 18.72 -9.91
N VAL A 223 8.70 17.96 -10.39
CA VAL A 223 9.50 18.33 -11.56
C VAL A 223 8.64 18.46 -12.81
N ILE A 224 7.79 17.47 -13.10
CA ILE A 224 6.87 17.49 -14.27
C ILE A 224 5.95 18.71 -14.20
N TRP A 225 5.45 19.05 -13.01
CA TRP A 225 4.61 20.23 -12.79
C TRP A 225 5.36 21.53 -13.05
N HIS A 226 6.59 21.68 -12.53
CA HIS A 226 7.40 22.89 -12.75
C HIS A 226 7.87 23.06 -14.20
N LEU A 227 7.89 21.99 -15.00
CA LEU A 227 8.16 22.05 -16.43
C LEU A 227 6.99 22.65 -17.24
N GLY A 228 5.85 22.92 -16.61
CA GLY A 228 4.71 23.55 -17.27
C GLY A 228 3.94 22.61 -18.20
N ILE A 229 4.00 21.30 -17.97
CA ILE A 229 3.39 20.28 -18.85
C ILE A 229 1.86 20.38 -18.84
N GLU A 230 1.26 20.97 -17.80
CA GLU A 230 -0.18 21.30 -17.73
C GLU A 230 -0.64 22.23 -18.86
N LYS A 231 0.27 22.97 -19.50
CA LYS A 231 -0.03 23.78 -20.70
C LYS A 231 -0.47 22.93 -21.90
N LEU A 232 -0.27 21.62 -21.86
CA LEU A 232 -0.78 20.70 -22.88
C LEU A 232 -2.27 20.37 -22.71
N ILE A 233 -2.88 20.64 -21.55
CA ILE A 233 -4.30 20.30 -21.27
C ILE A 233 -5.26 20.83 -22.36
N PRO A 234 -5.16 22.07 -22.86
CA PRO A 234 -6.05 22.57 -23.91
C PRO A 234 -5.89 21.84 -25.25
N VAL A 235 -4.73 21.22 -25.50
CA VAL A 235 -4.41 20.57 -26.79
C VAL A 235 -4.88 19.12 -26.81
N ILE A 236 -4.62 18.37 -25.74
CA ILE A 236 -4.87 16.92 -25.68
C ILE A 236 -6.10 16.53 -24.84
N GLY A 237 -6.67 17.49 -24.11
CA GLY A 237 -7.78 17.28 -23.19
C GLY A 237 -7.38 16.66 -21.85
N LEU A 238 -8.18 16.94 -20.82
CA LEU A 238 -7.87 16.57 -19.43
C LEU A 238 -7.70 15.06 -19.21
N LYS A 239 -8.54 14.22 -19.81
CA LYS A 239 -8.51 12.76 -19.59
C LYS A 239 -7.21 12.14 -20.11
N LEU A 240 -6.83 12.47 -21.33
CA LEU A 240 -5.60 11.97 -21.93
C LEU A 240 -4.37 12.57 -21.23
N PHE A 241 -4.44 13.84 -20.85
CA PHE A 241 -3.42 14.48 -20.02
C PHE A 241 -3.18 13.72 -18.72
N LEU A 242 -4.25 13.42 -17.95
CA LEU A 242 -4.12 12.69 -16.68
C LEU A 242 -3.52 11.30 -16.88
N LEU A 243 -3.92 10.57 -17.92
CA LEU A 243 -3.35 9.26 -18.25
C LEU A 243 -1.84 9.37 -18.54
N LEU A 244 -1.45 10.28 -19.42
CA LEU A 244 -0.04 10.50 -19.78
C LEU A 244 0.77 10.99 -18.58
N PHE A 245 0.20 11.86 -17.76
CA PHE A 245 0.83 12.40 -16.57
C PHE A 245 1.13 11.30 -15.54
N VAL A 246 0.19 10.39 -15.29
CA VAL A 246 0.40 9.22 -14.43
C VAL A 246 1.48 8.30 -14.99
N LEU A 247 1.44 8.01 -16.30
CA LEU A 247 2.44 7.18 -16.96
C LEU A 247 3.84 7.80 -16.90
N LEU A 248 3.97 9.09 -17.19
CA LEU A 248 5.24 9.83 -17.10
C LEU A 248 5.78 9.83 -15.68
N THR A 249 4.92 10.08 -14.69
CA THR A 249 5.31 10.05 -13.27
C THR A 249 5.80 8.66 -12.88
N PHE A 250 5.10 7.60 -13.26
CA PHE A 250 5.50 6.22 -12.99
C PHE A 250 6.83 5.86 -13.65
N VAL A 251 6.95 6.08 -14.96
CA VAL A 251 8.16 5.76 -15.74
C VAL A 251 9.35 6.58 -15.24
N GLY A 252 9.18 7.88 -15.03
CA GLY A 252 10.23 8.75 -14.50
C GLY A 252 10.71 8.29 -13.12
N SER A 253 9.79 7.86 -12.25
CA SER A 253 10.13 7.32 -10.93
C SER A 253 10.89 5.99 -11.02
N VAL A 254 10.48 5.07 -11.90
CA VAL A 254 11.20 3.81 -12.11
C VAL A 254 12.60 4.08 -12.62
N VAL A 255 12.75 4.91 -13.65
CA VAL A 255 14.05 5.27 -14.22
C VAL A 255 14.94 5.96 -13.18
N GLY A 256 14.41 6.92 -12.42
CA GLY A 256 15.16 7.62 -11.38
C GLY A 256 15.68 6.68 -10.30
N ILE A 257 14.88 5.70 -9.87
CA ILE A 257 15.33 4.68 -8.89
C ILE A 257 16.38 3.76 -9.48
N LEU A 258 16.26 3.36 -10.75
CA LEU A 258 17.28 2.54 -11.41
C LEU A 258 18.62 3.29 -11.49
N ILE A 259 18.60 4.59 -11.81
CA ILE A 259 19.79 5.46 -11.80
C ILE A 259 20.39 5.54 -10.38
N LEU A 260 19.58 5.79 -9.36
CA LEU A 260 20.05 5.86 -7.97
C LEU A 260 20.69 4.54 -7.51
N LYS A 261 20.08 3.39 -7.84
CA LYS A 261 20.66 2.07 -7.58
C LYS A 261 22.01 1.88 -8.28
N TRP A 262 22.13 2.34 -9.52
CA TRP A 262 23.38 2.28 -10.27
C TRP A 262 24.48 3.15 -9.65
N ILE A 263 24.15 4.39 -9.25
CA ILE A 263 25.08 5.30 -8.56
C ILE A 263 25.56 4.71 -7.23
N LEU A 264 24.63 4.19 -6.40
CA LEU A 264 24.97 3.57 -5.13
C LEU A 264 25.92 2.38 -5.30
N LYS A 265 25.63 1.51 -6.28
CA LYS A 265 26.51 0.37 -6.60
C LYS A 265 27.90 0.84 -6.99
N PHE A 266 28.00 1.85 -7.86
CA PHE A 266 29.28 2.41 -8.29
C PHE A 266 30.11 2.95 -7.12
N ILE A 267 29.48 3.68 -6.19
CA ILE A 267 30.14 4.23 -4.99
C ILE A 267 30.67 3.10 -4.09
N VAL A 268 29.86 2.08 -3.84
CA VAL A 268 30.24 0.92 -2.99
C VAL A 268 31.38 0.14 -3.62
N ASP A 269 31.32 -0.14 -4.93
CA ASP A 269 32.36 -0.86 -5.66
C ASP A 269 33.69 -0.09 -5.67
N ARG A 270 33.63 1.25 -5.79
CA ARG A 270 34.83 2.11 -5.67
C ARG A 270 35.42 2.04 -4.26
N LYS A 271 34.59 2.11 -3.21
CA LYS A 271 35.05 2.02 -1.81
C LYS A 271 35.71 0.67 -1.50
N ASN A 272 35.15 -0.44 -2.00
CA ASN A 272 35.71 -1.77 -1.79
C ASN A 272 37.07 -1.95 -2.49
N ARG A 273 37.21 -1.42 -3.72
CA ARG A 273 38.51 -1.44 -4.43
C ARG A 273 39.59 -0.67 -3.67
N LEU A 274 39.27 0.51 -3.14
CA LEU A 274 40.21 1.31 -2.34
C LEU A 274 40.61 0.60 -1.02
N LYS A 275 39.70 -0.16 -0.41
CA LYS A 275 40.03 -0.96 0.79
C LYS A 275 41.01 -2.09 0.50
N HIS A 276 40.85 -2.79 -0.63
CA HIS A 276 41.76 -3.88 -1.01
C HIS A 276 43.14 -3.38 -1.44
N GLN A 277 43.25 -2.18 -2.01
CA GLN A 277 44.55 -1.57 -2.33
C GLN A 277 45.35 -1.14 -1.09
N ASN A 278 44.66 -0.88 0.05
CA ASN A 278 45.28 -0.43 1.30
C ASN A 278 45.49 -1.57 2.31
N GLN A 279 45.22 -2.83 1.95
CA GLN A 279 45.61 -3.97 2.77
C GLN A 279 47.09 -4.28 2.47
N PRO A 280 48.02 -4.12 3.43
CA PRO A 280 49.41 -4.46 3.21
C PRO A 280 49.51 -5.94 2.87
N HIS A 281 50.31 -6.27 1.85
CA HIS A 281 50.67 -7.64 1.53
C HIS A 281 51.26 -8.30 2.78
N GLN A 282 50.46 -9.16 3.43
CA GLN A 282 50.92 -10.14 4.40
C GLN A 282 51.25 -11.43 3.68
#